data_AF-A0A366HR67-F1
#
_entry.id   AF-A0A366HR67-F1
#
_cell.length_a   1.000
_cell.length_b   1.000
_cell.length_c   1.000
_cell.angle_alpha   90.00
_cell.angle_beta   90.00
_cell.angle_gamma   90.00
#
_symmetry.space_group_name_H-M   'P 1'
#
loop_
_entity.id
_entity.type
_entity.pdbx_description
1 polymer ?
#
loop_
_entity_poly.entity_id
_entity_poly.type
_entity_poly.pdbx_seq_one_letter_code
_entity_poly.pdbx_strand_id
1 'polypeptide(L)'
;MSRFKIVIFLMAVGIAGSVIAAAYWYYTRVMGHDTKVQKEIKQLQTQKTALPDPGVRRFDKAVELLNENNFPEARAALAEMLKTFPDSSRAAEARRIIGEMNMDMLFSKEDNTARRDYIVQPGQGLLAIATKNQTTIECLLRANGLQSHRLQPGDKVSVFPLDFEILIDVSDKTLQLKLKGTPFKMYNAIDVKVPPGMRIPAPELKISGKSAIYNGKPADSLSPDFMEADKSLTATKGNNNFMIRSLPRAKPAQPAATTAAAPPTKEQGGNRKQTGKKGAQPAADEPALPELAPTGLFLPREDIEELYTIIRQQTPVEIRR
;
A
#
# COMPACT_ATOMS: atom_id res chain seq x y z
N MET A 1 25.54 56.17 68.18
CA MET A 1 24.91 55.90 66.86
C MET A 1 24.85 54.43 66.46
N SER A 2 25.71 53.52 66.97
CA SER A 2 25.71 52.09 66.53
C SER A 2 24.50 51.27 67.02
N ARG A 3 24.01 51.51 68.26
CA ARG A 3 22.87 50.78 68.84
C ARG A 3 21.54 51.00 68.11
N PHE A 4 21.32 52.17 67.51
CA PHE A 4 20.08 52.50 66.78
C PHE A 4 20.00 51.77 65.41
N LYS A 5 21.15 51.56 64.76
CA LYS A 5 21.24 50.82 63.49
C LYS A 5 20.91 49.33 63.65
N ILE A 6 21.29 48.74 64.79
CA ILE A 6 20.98 47.34 65.12
C ILE A 6 19.47 47.13 65.31
N VAL A 7 18.78 48.07 65.96
CA VAL A 7 17.33 47.99 66.16
C VAL A 7 16.57 48.11 64.83
N ILE A 8 16.98 49.02 63.95
CA ILE A 8 16.39 49.15 62.61
C ILE A 8 16.63 47.90 61.77
N PHE A 9 17.83 47.30 61.85
CA PHE A 9 18.14 46.06 61.15
C PHE A 9 17.26 44.89 61.64
N LEU A 10 17.07 44.76 62.95
CA LEU A 10 16.19 43.73 63.51
C LEU A 10 14.72 43.92 63.12
N MET A 11 14.25 45.17 63.03
CA MET A 11 12.91 45.46 62.51
C MET A 11 12.77 45.07 61.03
N ALA A 12 13.78 45.39 60.20
CA ALA A 12 13.79 45.03 58.79
C ALA A 12 13.77 43.50 58.57
N VAL A 13 14.54 42.75 59.38
CA VAL A 13 14.55 41.29 59.35
C VAL A 13 13.21 40.72 59.80
N GLY A 14 12.58 41.29 60.83
CA GLY A 14 11.26 40.87 61.29
C GLY A 14 10.17 41.05 60.22
N ILE A 15 10.19 42.18 59.51
CA ILE A 15 9.25 42.45 58.40
C ILE A 15 9.54 41.54 57.20
N ALA A 16 10.80 41.32 56.84
CA ALA A 16 11.14 40.40 55.76
C ALA A 16 10.70 38.96 56.09
N GLY A 17 10.89 38.52 57.33
CA GLY A 17 10.44 37.21 57.81
C GLY A 17 8.93 37.05 57.75
N SER A 18 8.15 38.07 58.13
CA SER A 18 6.69 38.01 58.10
C SER A 18 6.14 37.97 56.67
N VAL A 19 6.75 38.69 55.73
CA VAL A 19 6.38 38.64 54.30
C VAL A 19 6.64 37.25 53.70
N ILE A 20 7.79 36.64 54.01
CA ILE A 20 8.11 35.28 53.56
C ILE A 20 7.15 34.26 54.16
N ALA A 21 6.83 34.37 55.45
CA ALA A 21 5.88 33.47 56.12
C ALA A 21 4.47 33.61 55.55
N ALA A 22 4.01 34.83 55.28
CA ALA A 22 2.71 35.09 54.66
C ALA A 22 2.66 34.56 53.22
N ALA A 23 3.73 34.76 52.43
CA ALA A 23 3.85 34.22 51.08
C ALA A 23 3.85 32.68 51.08
N TYR A 24 4.56 32.06 52.02
CA TYR A 24 4.58 30.60 52.18
C TYR A 24 3.21 30.05 52.61
N TRP A 25 2.52 30.72 53.54
CA TRP A 25 1.17 30.36 53.96
C TRP A 25 0.16 30.50 52.81
N TYR A 26 0.22 31.58 52.04
CA TYR A 26 -0.63 31.80 50.87
C TYR A 26 -0.35 30.77 49.77
N TYR A 27 0.92 30.48 49.49
CA TYR A 27 1.32 29.45 48.53
C TYR A 27 0.79 28.06 48.91
N THR A 28 0.93 27.67 50.18
CA THR A 28 0.50 26.34 50.65
C THR A 28 -1.02 26.22 50.78
N ARG A 29 -1.73 27.27 51.19
CA ARG A 29 -3.19 27.24 51.40
C ARG A 29 -3.98 27.46 50.12
N VAL A 30 -3.51 28.32 49.21
CA VAL A 30 -4.26 28.74 48.01
C VAL A 30 -3.72 28.05 46.75
N MET A 31 -2.45 28.25 46.38
CA MET A 31 -1.89 27.71 45.13
C MET A 31 -1.51 26.22 45.19
N GLY A 32 -1.22 25.68 46.37
CA GLY A 32 -0.87 24.27 46.56
C GLY A 32 -2.00 23.32 46.17
N HIS A 33 -3.26 23.74 46.30
CA HIS A 33 -4.42 22.95 45.88
C HIS A 33 -4.52 22.85 44.35
N ASP A 34 -4.25 23.93 43.62
CA ASP A 34 -4.31 23.92 42.15
C ASP A 34 -3.28 22.95 41.56
N THR A 35 -2.09 22.86 42.14
CA THR A 35 -1.06 21.91 41.67
C THR A 35 -1.42 20.45 41.96
N LYS A 36 -2.09 20.17 43.09
CA LYS A 36 -2.59 18.82 43.42
C LYS A 36 -3.75 18.45 42.53
N VAL A 37 -4.72 19.35 42.33
CA VAL A 37 -5.86 19.16 41.43
C VAL A 37 -5.38 18.97 39.99
N GLN A 38 -4.39 19.74 39.51
CA GLN A 38 -3.76 19.53 38.19
C GLN A 38 -3.04 18.19 38.08
N LYS A 39 -2.34 17.75 39.14
CA LYS A 39 -1.70 16.43 39.17
C LYS A 39 -2.71 15.29 39.19
N GLU A 40 -3.79 15.41 39.97
CA GLU A 40 -4.88 14.45 40.02
C GLU A 40 -5.66 14.43 38.71
N ILE A 41 -5.96 15.58 38.09
CA ILE A 41 -6.56 15.65 36.75
C ILE A 41 -5.65 14.99 35.72
N LYS A 42 -4.33 15.26 35.74
CA LYS A 42 -3.38 14.59 34.85
C LYS A 42 -3.33 13.08 35.10
N GLN A 43 -3.29 12.63 36.35
CA GLN A 43 -3.29 11.21 36.70
C GLN A 43 -4.60 10.51 36.33
N LEU A 44 -5.75 11.16 36.53
CA LEU A 44 -7.06 10.67 36.10
C LEU A 44 -7.17 10.67 34.58
N GLN A 45 -6.59 11.64 33.87
CA GLN A 45 -6.48 11.64 32.41
C GLN A 45 -5.57 10.51 31.90
N THR A 46 -4.46 10.23 32.59
CA THR A 46 -3.57 9.09 32.30
C THR A 46 -4.22 7.74 32.62
N GLN A 47 -5.06 7.65 33.65
CA GLN A 47 -5.80 6.43 33.98
C GLN A 47 -7.02 6.20 33.06
N LYS A 48 -7.69 7.26 32.61
CA LYS A 48 -8.80 7.16 31.63
C LYS A 48 -8.35 6.57 30.29
N THR A 49 -7.05 6.54 30.03
CA THR A 49 -6.42 5.92 28.85
C THR A 49 -6.35 4.38 28.95
N ALA A 50 -6.74 3.76 30.06
CA ALA A 50 -6.59 2.31 30.28
C ALA A 50 -7.91 1.61 30.69
N LEU A 51 -9.05 1.95 30.08
CA LEU A 51 -10.17 1.01 30.11
C LEU A 51 -9.76 -0.26 29.33
N PRO A 52 -9.98 -1.48 29.86
CA PRO A 52 -9.69 -2.71 29.13
C PRO A 52 -10.47 -2.72 27.82
N ASP A 53 -9.77 -2.82 26.69
CA ASP A 53 -10.37 -2.86 25.36
C ASP A 53 -11.24 -4.13 25.22
N PRO A 54 -12.58 -4.01 25.16
CA PRO A 54 -13.47 -5.17 25.08
C PRO A 54 -13.30 -5.95 23.77
N GLY A 55 -12.76 -5.32 22.72
CA GLY A 55 -12.48 -5.94 21.44
C GLY A 55 -11.38 -7.01 21.53
N VAL A 56 -10.44 -6.87 22.48
CA VAL A 56 -9.37 -7.86 22.70
C VAL A 56 -9.95 -9.22 23.07
N ARG A 57 -10.92 -9.27 24.00
CA ARG A 57 -11.52 -10.56 24.42
C ARG A 57 -12.31 -11.21 23.29
N ARG A 58 -12.96 -10.41 22.42
CA ARG A 58 -13.67 -10.93 21.24
C ARG A 58 -12.69 -11.47 20.20
N PHE A 59 -11.55 -10.81 20.03
CA PHE A 59 -10.47 -11.28 19.18
C PHE A 59 -9.87 -12.60 19.70
N ASP A 60 -9.56 -12.69 20.98
CA ASP A 60 -8.98 -13.90 21.60
C ASP A 60 -9.88 -15.13 21.37
N LYS A 61 -11.20 -14.97 21.55
CA LYS A 61 -12.18 -16.03 21.24
C LYS A 61 -12.16 -16.43 19.76
N ALA A 62 -11.99 -15.48 18.84
CA ALA A 62 -11.88 -15.81 17.43
C ALA A 62 -10.58 -16.54 17.10
N VAL A 63 -9.48 -16.23 17.81
CA VAL A 63 -8.21 -16.95 17.70
C VAL A 63 -8.32 -18.38 18.24
N GLU A 64 -9.07 -18.61 19.31
CA GLU A 64 -9.39 -19.96 19.80
C GLU A 64 -10.05 -20.80 18.69
N LEU A 65 -11.05 -20.25 18.00
CA LEU A 65 -11.70 -20.92 16.87
C LEU A 65 -10.73 -21.22 15.71
N LEU A 66 -9.78 -20.32 15.44
CA LEU A 66 -8.73 -20.58 14.43
C LEU A 66 -7.83 -21.75 14.83
N ASN A 67 -7.44 -21.84 16.11
CA ASN A 67 -6.62 -22.94 16.62
C ASN A 67 -7.37 -24.28 16.58
N GLU A 68 -8.69 -24.26 16.68
CA GLU A 68 -9.57 -25.42 16.50
C GLU A 68 -9.81 -25.79 15.02
N ASN A 69 -9.21 -25.05 14.08
CA ASN A 69 -9.45 -25.14 12.63
C ASN A 69 -10.90 -24.84 12.21
N ASN A 70 -11.66 -24.14 13.06
CA ASN A 70 -13.02 -23.72 12.75
C ASN A 70 -13.03 -22.37 12.04
N PHE A 71 -12.60 -22.37 10.77
CA PHE A 71 -12.42 -21.16 9.96
C PHE A 71 -13.71 -20.35 9.70
N PRO A 72 -14.87 -20.95 9.37
CA PRO A 72 -16.06 -20.15 9.08
C PRO A 72 -16.54 -19.36 10.31
N GLU A 73 -16.56 -20.00 11.48
CA GLU A 73 -16.94 -19.39 12.75
C GLU A 73 -15.91 -18.37 13.22
N ALA A 74 -14.61 -18.66 13.07
CA ALA A 74 -13.54 -17.71 13.39
C ALA A 74 -13.68 -16.42 12.57
N ARG A 75 -13.90 -16.55 11.25
CA ARG A 75 -14.12 -15.42 10.36
C ARG A 75 -15.35 -14.61 10.77
N ALA A 76 -16.45 -15.28 11.09
CA ALA A 76 -17.67 -14.62 11.56
C ALA A 76 -17.44 -13.85 12.87
N ALA A 77 -16.71 -14.43 13.82
CA ALA A 77 -16.37 -13.80 15.10
C ALA A 77 -15.46 -12.58 14.92
N LEU A 78 -14.44 -12.64 14.04
CA LEU A 78 -13.61 -11.49 13.70
C LEU A 78 -14.42 -10.37 13.03
N ALA A 79 -15.33 -10.73 12.12
CA ALA A 79 -16.19 -9.76 11.45
C ALA A 79 -17.16 -9.09 12.44
N GLU A 80 -17.74 -9.85 13.37
CA GLU A 80 -18.57 -9.31 14.45
C GLU A 80 -17.76 -8.36 15.33
N MET A 81 -16.54 -8.76 15.73
CA MET A 81 -15.64 -7.93 16.53
C MET A 81 -15.38 -6.59 15.84
N LEU A 82 -15.04 -6.59 14.54
CA LEU A 82 -14.78 -5.35 13.79
C LEU A 82 -16.02 -4.46 13.64
N LYS A 83 -17.20 -5.07 13.56
CA LYS A 83 -18.47 -4.34 13.51
C LYS A 83 -18.78 -3.66 14.84
N THR A 84 -18.52 -4.33 15.95
CA THR A 84 -18.86 -3.82 17.30
C THR A 84 -17.77 -2.91 17.88
N PHE A 85 -16.49 -3.20 17.58
CA PHE A 85 -15.32 -2.51 18.14
C PHE A 85 -14.31 -2.14 17.03
N PRO A 86 -14.68 -1.23 16.11
CA PRO A 86 -13.84 -0.87 14.96
C PRO A 86 -12.51 -0.22 15.34
N ASP A 87 -12.47 0.44 16.50
CA ASP A 87 -11.30 1.17 17.05
C ASP A 87 -10.51 0.34 18.06
N SER A 88 -10.80 -0.96 18.18
CA SER A 88 -10.03 -1.87 19.03
C SER A 88 -8.56 -1.90 18.59
N SER A 89 -7.66 -2.04 19.57
CA SER A 89 -6.23 -2.29 19.35
C SER A 89 -5.96 -3.52 18.47
N ARG A 90 -6.89 -4.48 18.41
CA ARG A 90 -6.80 -5.69 17.58
C ARG A 90 -7.49 -5.56 16.22
N ALA A 91 -8.11 -4.42 15.92
CA ALA A 91 -8.90 -4.27 14.69
C ALA A 91 -8.04 -4.40 13.41
N ALA A 92 -6.82 -3.84 13.41
CA ALA A 92 -5.92 -3.97 12.27
C ALA A 92 -5.54 -5.44 12.00
N GLU A 93 -5.24 -6.18 13.07
CA GLU A 93 -4.89 -7.60 12.98
C GLU A 93 -6.09 -8.46 12.55
N ALA A 94 -7.29 -8.20 13.09
CA ALA A 94 -8.51 -8.86 12.67
C ALA A 94 -8.82 -8.64 11.18
N ARG A 95 -8.65 -7.41 10.67
CA ARG A 95 -8.81 -7.11 9.23
C ARG A 95 -7.79 -7.88 8.38
N ARG A 96 -6.54 -7.98 8.83
CA ARG A 96 -5.50 -8.76 8.16
C ARG A 96 -5.89 -10.23 8.08
N ILE A 97 -6.27 -10.85 9.20
CA ILE A 97 -6.65 -12.27 9.27
C ILE A 97 -7.86 -12.55 8.37
N ILE A 98 -8.93 -11.75 8.46
CA ILE A 98 -10.09 -11.90 7.58
C ILE A 98 -9.68 -11.79 6.10
N GLY A 99 -8.77 -10.87 5.79
CA GLY A 99 -8.24 -10.68 4.44
C GLY A 99 -7.57 -11.95 3.90
N GLU A 100 -6.68 -12.55 4.67
CA GLU A 100 -6.01 -13.80 4.27
C GLU A 100 -7.02 -14.95 4.10
N MET A 101 -7.94 -15.12 5.06
CA MET A 101 -8.99 -16.14 4.95
C MET A 101 -9.86 -15.94 3.71
N ASN A 102 -10.21 -14.70 3.39
CA ASN A 102 -10.98 -14.38 2.18
C ASN A 102 -10.20 -14.74 0.91
N MET A 103 -8.88 -14.53 0.88
CA MET A 103 -8.02 -14.91 -0.23
C MET A 103 -7.90 -16.43 -0.39
N ASP A 104 -7.75 -17.15 0.71
CA ASP A 104 -7.72 -18.62 0.72
C ASP A 104 -9.05 -19.19 0.21
N MET A 105 -10.17 -18.68 0.72
CA MET A 105 -11.51 -19.05 0.27
C MET A 105 -11.75 -18.71 -1.20
N LEU A 106 -11.18 -17.63 -1.73
CA LEU A 106 -11.32 -17.23 -3.14
C LEU A 106 -10.70 -18.27 -4.09
N PHE A 107 -9.56 -18.86 -3.72
CA PHE A 107 -8.89 -19.88 -4.52
C PHE A 107 -9.21 -21.32 -4.11
N SER A 108 -9.91 -21.50 -2.98
CA SER A 108 -10.42 -22.79 -2.53
C SER A 108 -11.42 -23.39 -3.52
N LYS A 109 -11.31 -24.70 -3.75
CA LYS A 109 -12.20 -25.40 -4.66
C LYS A 109 -13.59 -25.58 -4.06
N GLU A 110 -13.66 -25.80 -2.76
CA GLU A 110 -14.84 -26.15 -2.00
C GLU A 110 -15.56 -24.91 -1.45
N ASP A 111 -14.82 -23.86 -1.05
CA ASP A 111 -15.38 -22.73 -0.30
C ASP A 111 -15.79 -21.54 -1.19
N ASN A 112 -15.30 -21.46 -2.43
CA ASN A 112 -15.65 -20.36 -3.32
C ASN A 112 -17.06 -20.54 -3.90
N THR A 113 -18.07 -19.98 -3.22
CA THR A 113 -19.47 -20.00 -3.65
C THR A 113 -19.75 -19.30 -4.99
N ALA A 114 -18.86 -18.43 -5.45
CA ALA A 114 -18.98 -17.75 -6.74
C ALA A 114 -18.35 -18.54 -7.91
N ARG A 115 -17.64 -19.63 -7.60
CA ARG A 115 -17.02 -20.53 -8.56
C ARG A 115 -18.07 -21.27 -9.36
N ARG A 116 -17.84 -21.37 -10.67
CA ARG A 116 -18.68 -22.11 -11.62
C ARG A 116 -17.79 -22.87 -12.57
N ASP A 117 -18.29 -24.00 -13.05
CA ASP A 117 -17.64 -24.74 -14.13
C ASP A 117 -18.06 -24.17 -15.47
N TYR A 118 -17.08 -23.91 -16.33
CA TYR A 118 -17.24 -23.38 -17.68
C TYR A 118 -16.68 -24.38 -18.68
N ILE A 119 -17.48 -24.69 -19.70
CA ILE A 119 -17.05 -25.56 -20.82
C ILE A 119 -16.52 -24.68 -21.94
N VAL A 120 -15.25 -24.86 -22.29
CA VAL A 120 -14.57 -24.12 -23.35
C VAL A 120 -15.26 -24.37 -24.69
N GLN A 121 -15.64 -23.29 -25.38
CA GLN A 121 -16.28 -23.36 -26.70
C GLN A 121 -15.24 -23.30 -27.83
N PRO A 122 -15.53 -23.86 -29.02
CA PRO A 122 -14.66 -23.74 -30.19
C PRO A 122 -14.25 -22.30 -30.48
N GLY A 123 -12.94 -22.08 -30.68
CA GLY A 123 -12.37 -20.78 -31.00
C GLY A 123 -12.17 -19.81 -29.82
N GLN A 124 -12.51 -20.20 -28.59
CA GLN A 124 -12.26 -19.36 -27.42
C GLN A 124 -10.85 -19.56 -26.84
N GLY A 125 -10.12 -18.45 -26.70
CA GLY A 125 -8.90 -18.39 -25.89
C GLY A 125 -9.15 -17.92 -24.45
N LEU A 126 -8.10 -17.93 -23.63
CA LEU A 126 -8.16 -17.49 -22.22
C LEU A 126 -8.71 -16.07 -22.05
N LEU A 127 -8.28 -15.12 -22.88
CA LEU A 127 -8.76 -13.74 -22.80
C LEU A 127 -10.28 -13.61 -23.02
N ALA A 128 -10.82 -14.38 -23.99
CA ALA A 128 -12.25 -14.38 -24.28
C ALA A 128 -13.06 -14.98 -23.12
N ILE A 129 -12.55 -16.06 -22.53
CA ILE A 129 -13.16 -16.70 -21.35
C ILE A 129 -13.09 -15.77 -20.14
N ALA A 130 -11.94 -15.14 -19.90
CA ALA A 130 -11.73 -14.22 -18.78
C ALA A 130 -12.71 -13.04 -18.85
N THR A 131 -12.80 -12.41 -20.03
CA THR A 131 -13.70 -11.28 -20.28
C THR A 131 -15.16 -11.68 -20.09
N LYS A 132 -15.59 -12.81 -20.68
CA LYS A 132 -16.97 -13.30 -20.59
C LYS A 132 -17.39 -13.63 -19.16
N ASN A 133 -16.48 -14.18 -18.36
CA ASN A 133 -16.76 -14.61 -16.99
C ASN A 133 -16.32 -13.60 -15.93
N GLN A 134 -16.00 -12.35 -16.33
CA GLN A 134 -15.60 -11.27 -15.43
C GLN A 134 -14.46 -11.68 -14.50
N THR A 135 -13.45 -12.37 -15.02
CA THR A 135 -12.24 -12.80 -14.28
C THR A 135 -10.98 -12.29 -14.97
N THR A 136 -9.80 -12.69 -14.51
CA THR A 136 -8.50 -12.35 -15.13
C THR A 136 -7.85 -13.60 -15.73
N ILE A 137 -6.90 -13.41 -16.65
CA ILE A 137 -6.13 -14.53 -17.22
C ILE A 137 -5.30 -15.20 -16.12
N GLU A 138 -4.65 -14.42 -15.27
CA GLU A 138 -3.79 -14.91 -14.20
C GLU A 138 -4.60 -15.71 -13.17
N CYS A 139 -5.82 -15.27 -12.86
CA CYS A 139 -6.74 -16.01 -12.00
C CYS A 139 -7.18 -17.33 -12.66
N LEU A 140 -7.53 -17.32 -13.95
CA LEU A 140 -7.85 -18.56 -14.68
C LEU A 140 -6.71 -19.55 -14.67
N LEU A 141 -5.49 -19.09 -14.94
CA LEU A 141 -4.28 -19.92 -14.91
C LEU A 141 -4.07 -20.53 -13.53
N ARG A 142 -4.12 -19.71 -12.48
CA ARG A 142 -3.90 -20.13 -11.08
C ARG A 142 -4.99 -21.08 -10.59
N ALA A 143 -6.27 -20.73 -10.75
CA ALA A 143 -7.40 -21.51 -10.24
C ALA A 143 -7.54 -22.89 -10.91
N ASN A 144 -7.03 -23.03 -12.14
CA ASN A 144 -7.12 -24.27 -12.91
C ASN A 144 -5.77 -24.99 -13.06
N GLY A 145 -4.67 -24.46 -12.49
CA GLY A 145 -3.33 -25.02 -12.63
C GLY A 145 -2.83 -25.07 -14.08
N LEU A 146 -3.30 -24.19 -14.96
CA LEU A 146 -2.95 -24.21 -16.38
C LEU A 146 -1.52 -23.70 -16.57
N GLN A 147 -0.73 -24.46 -17.33
CA GLN A 147 0.66 -24.15 -17.66
C GLN A 147 0.84 -23.69 -19.12
N SER A 148 -0.26 -23.55 -19.86
CA SER A 148 -0.24 -23.13 -21.26
C SER A 148 -1.46 -22.27 -21.59
N HIS A 149 -1.33 -21.39 -22.58
CA HIS A 149 -2.46 -20.62 -23.12
C HIS A 149 -3.41 -21.44 -24.01
N ARG A 150 -3.07 -22.72 -24.26
CA ARG A 150 -3.82 -23.59 -25.16
C ARG A 150 -4.93 -24.29 -24.39
N LEU A 151 -6.17 -23.99 -24.75
CA LEU A 151 -7.36 -24.69 -24.30
C LEU A 151 -7.99 -25.43 -25.48
N GLN A 152 -8.52 -26.62 -25.22
CA GLN A 152 -9.28 -27.39 -26.20
C GLN A 152 -10.78 -27.17 -26.02
N PRO A 153 -11.56 -27.16 -27.11
CA PRO A 153 -13.01 -27.16 -27.00
C PRO A 153 -13.48 -28.38 -26.21
N GLY A 154 -14.38 -28.17 -25.25
CA GLY A 154 -14.87 -29.20 -24.32
C GLY A 154 -14.14 -29.26 -22.98
N ASP A 155 -12.99 -28.57 -22.83
CA ASP A 155 -12.30 -28.49 -21.54
C ASP A 155 -13.21 -27.86 -20.48
N LYS A 156 -13.18 -28.42 -19.27
CA LYS A 156 -13.87 -27.85 -18.10
C LYS A 156 -12.88 -27.01 -17.32
N VAL A 157 -13.14 -25.71 -17.24
CA VAL A 157 -12.36 -24.75 -16.46
C VAL A 157 -13.26 -24.10 -15.41
N SER A 158 -12.76 -23.95 -14.21
CA SER A 158 -13.44 -23.22 -13.16
C SER A 158 -13.17 -21.73 -13.28
N VAL A 159 -14.24 -20.96 -13.17
CA VAL A 159 -14.24 -19.50 -13.32
C VAL A 159 -15.02 -18.87 -12.17
N PHE A 160 -14.66 -17.66 -11.78
CA PHE A 160 -15.42 -16.87 -10.82
C PHE A 160 -15.26 -15.38 -11.10
N PRO A 161 -16.34 -14.59 -10.94
CA PRO A 161 -16.33 -13.16 -11.18
C PRO A 161 -15.53 -12.42 -10.09
N LEU A 162 -14.70 -11.47 -10.52
CA LEU A 162 -13.82 -10.65 -9.67
C LEU A 162 -14.36 -9.22 -9.61
N ASP A 163 -15.55 -9.04 -9.02
CA ASP A 163 -16.26 -7.74 -8.92
C ASP A 163 -15.71 -6.88 -7.79
N PHE A 164 -14.42 -6.62 -7.87
CA PHE A 164 -13.68 -5.84 -6.89
C PHE A 164 -13.79 -4.33 -7.15
N GLU A 165 -13.73 -3.59 -6.06
CA GLU A 165 -13.59 -2.14 -5.99
C GLU A 165 -12.36 -1.84 -5.10
N ILE A 166 -11.59 -0.83 -5.47
CA ILE A 166 -10.39 -0.42 -4.74
C ILE A 166 -10.65 0.92 -4.06
N LEU A 167 -10.34 1.00 -2.77
CA LEU A 167 -10.36 2.21 -1.98
C LEU A 167 -8.94 2.47 -1.46
N ILE A 168 -8.35 3.61 -1.81
CA ILE A 168 -7.02 4.02 -1.37
C ILE A 168 -7.17 5.15 -0.35
N ASP A 169 -6.60 4.95 0.82
CA ASP A 169 -6.47 5.97 1.85
C ASP A 169 -5.03 6.49 1.88
N VAL A 170 -4.84 7.75 1.46
CA VAL A 170 -3.51 8.34 1.35
C VAL A 170 -2.93 8.72 2.71
N SER A 171 -3.76 9.09 3.69
CA SER A 171 -3.28 9.45 5.03
C SER A 171 -2.87 8.23 5.82
N ASP A 172 -3.68 7.17 5.75
CA ASP A 172 -3.40 5.90 6.44
C ASP A 172 -2.41 5.02 5.67
N LYS A 173 -2.07 5.38 4.42
CA LYS A 173 -1.25 4.57 3.50
C LYS A 173 -1.80 3.16 3.34
N THR A 174 -3.11 3.03 3.12
CA THR A 174 -3.75 1.74 2.95
C THR A 174 -4.45 1.62 1.60
N LEU A 175 -4.48 0.39 1.08
CA LEU A 175 -5.35 -0.01 -0.02
C LEU A 175 -6.34 -1.03 0.52
N GLN A 176 -7.62 -0.73 0.47
CA GLN A 176 -8.69 -1.64 0.82
C GLN A 176 -9.37 -2.15 -0.45
N LEU A 177 -9.45 -3.47 -0.55
CA LEU A 177 -10.23 -4.19 -1.53
C LEU A 177 -11.63 -4.44 -0.99
N LYS A 178 -12.65 -4.11 -1.77
CA LYS A 178 -14.05 -4.48 -1.48
C LYS A 178 -14.56 -5.40 -2.57
N LEU A 179 -15.34 -6.40 -2.18
CA LEU A 179 -16.06 -7.27 -3.09
C LEU A 179 -17.55 -6.96 -2.93
N LYS A 180 -18.18 -6.40 -3.98
CA LYS A 180 -19.60 -5.99 -3.96
C LYS A 180 -19.95 -5.12 -2.74
N GLY A 181 -19.17 -4.07 -2.52
CA GLY A 181 -19.31 -3.15 -1.38
C GLY A 181 -18.84 -3.66 -0.01
N THR A 182 -18.55 -4.95 0.16
CA THR A 182 -18.11 -5.53 1.45
C THR A 182 -16.58 -5.54 1.55
N PRO A 183 -15.97 -5.14 2.69
CA PRO A 183 -14.52 -5.27 2.90
C PRO A 183 -14.03 -6.69 2.64
N PHE A 184 -13.00 -6.81 1.80
CA PHE A 184 -12.45 -8.10 1.37
C PHE A 184 -11.04 -8.32 1.89
N LYS A 185 -10.09 -7.42 1.58
CA LYS A 185 -8.72 -7.47 2.11
C LYS A 185 -8.16 -6.05 2.23
N MET A 186 -7.22 -5.85 3.15
CA MET A 186 -6.54 -4.56 3.36
C MET A 186 -5.04 -4.77 3.23
N TYR A 187 -4.39 -3.89 2.47
CA TYR A 187 -2.96 -3.89 2.21
C TYR A 187 -2.35 -2.62 2.77
N ASN A 188 -1.16 -2.76 3.37
CA ASN A 188 -0.40 -1.64 3.90
C ASN A 188 0.59 -1.19 2.83
N ALA A 189 0.48 0.06 2.39
CA ALA A 189 1.43 0.63 1.45
C ALA A 189 2.73 0.99 2.17
N ILE A 190 3.84 0.75 1.48
CA ILE A 190 5.17 1.20 1.89
C ILE A 190 5.20 2.73 1.82
N ASP A 191 4.70 3.27 0.70
CA ASP A 191 4.64 4.71 0.49
C ASP A 191 3.51 5.09 -0.47
N VAL A 192 3.07 6.34 -0.40
CA VAL A 192 2.08 6.91 -1.31
C VAL A 192 2.53 8.29 -1.75
N LYS A 193 2.76 8.45 -3.05
CA LYS A 193 3.20 9.70 -3.67
C LYS A 193 2.15 10.20 -4.64
N VAL A 194 1.37 11.17 -4.20
CA VAL A 194 0.30 11.74 -5.02
C VAL A 194 0.89 12.42 -6.27
N PRO A 195 0.44 12.09 -7.48
CA PRO A 195 0.89 12.73 -8.71
C PRO A 195 0.70 14.25 -8.68
N PRO A 196 1.64 15.04 -9.25
CA PRO A 196 1.53 16.48 -9.27
C PRO A 196 0.25 16.92 -9.98
N GLY A 197 -0.50 17.84 -9.37
CA GLY A 197 -1.77 18.35 -9.90
C GLY A 197 -3.00 17.49 -9.60
N MET A 198 -2.84 16.28 -9.03
CA MET A 198 -3.97 15.47 -8.58
C MET A 198 -4.53 16.03 -7.25
N ARG A 199 -5.83 16.32 -7.24
CA ARG A 199 -6.56 16.71 -6.01
C ARG A 199 -7.17 15.47 -5.35
N ILE A 200 -7.16 15.44 -4.03
CA ILE A 200 -7.76 14.38 -3.20
C ILE A 200 -8.88 15.00 -2.33
N PRO A 201 -10.08 14.41 -2.27
CA PRO A 201 -10.48 13.14 -2.91
C PRO A 201 -10.48 13.24 -4.44
N ALA A 202 -9.96 12.21 -5.08
CA ALA A 202 -9.92 12.15 -6.54
C ALA A 202 -11.31 11.73 -7.06
N PRO A 203 -11.72 12.15 -8.28
CA PRO A 203 -12.88 11.55 -8.90
C PRO A 203 -12.67 10.04 -9.08
N GLU A 204 -13.72 9.22 -9.06
CA GLU A 204 -13.56 7.75 -9.21
C GLU A 204 -12.77 7.37 -10.48
N LEU A 205 -11.55 6.85 -10.31
CA LEU A 205 -10.70 6.33 -11.38
C LEU A 205 -11.15 4.90 -11.77
N LYS A 206 -10.66 4.39 -12.90
CA LYS A 206 -10.80 2.97 -13.25
C LYS A 206 -9.46 2.38 -13.66
N ILE A 207 -9.22 1.12 -13.33
CA ILE A 207 -8.06 0.37 -13.82
C ILE A 207 -8.11 0.32 -15.34
N SER A 208 -7.19 1.01 -16.01
CA SER A 208 -7.10 1.06 -17.47
C SER A 208 -6.17 0.01 -18.04
N GLY A 209 -5.16 -0.39 -17.26
CA GLY A 209 -4.14 -1.31 -17.73
C GLY A 209 -3.40 -2.02 -16.61
N LYS A 210 -2.78 -3.12 -17.00
CA LYS A 210 -1.89 -3.94 -16.19
C LYS A 210 -0.59 -4.09 -16.97
N SER A 211 0.54 -4.03 -16.29
CA SER A 211 1.85 -4.21 -16.91
C SER A 211 2.76 -5.04 -16.03
N ALA A 212 3.43 -6.02 -16.63
CA ALA A 212 4.50 -6.81 -16.03
C ALA A 212 5.75 -6.62 -16.89
N ILE A 213 6.77 -5.98 -16.35
CA ILE A 213 8.00 -5.63 -17.07
C ILE A 213 9.19 -6.34 -16.43
N TYR A 214 9.90 -7.14 -17.22
CA TYR A 214 11.17 -7.75 -16.84
C TYR A 214 12.28 -7.22 -17.74
N ASN A 215 13.31 -6.60 -17.16
CA ASN A 215 14.45 -6.04 -17.90
C ASN A 215 14.03 -5.12 -19.08
N GLY A 216 12.99 -4.30 -18.87
CA GLY A 216 12.47 -3.37 -19.88
C GLY A 216 11.58 -4.00 -20.95
N LYS A 217 11.32 -5.31 -20.91
CA LYS A 217 10.45 -6.03 -21.84
C LYS A 217 9.16 -6.51 -21.15
N PRO A 218 8.02 -6.52 -21.84
CA PRO A 218 6.81 -7.14 -21.31
C PRO A 218 7.03 -8.63 -21.03
N ALA A 219 6.59 -9.11 -19.87
CA ALA A 219 6.61 -10.51 -19.49
C ALA A 219 5.19 -11.11 -19.60
N ASP A 220 5.06 -12.22 -20.32
CA ASP A 220 3.82 -12.99 -20.42
C ASP A 220 3.57 -13.80 -19.15
N SER A 221 2.32 -13.96 -18.70
CA SER A 221 1.99 -14.64 -17.44
C SER A 221 2.53 -16.06 -17.28
N LEU A 222 2.85 -16.76 -18.37
CA LEU A 222 3.42 -18.10 -18.36
C LEU A 222 4.93 -18.15 -18.61
N SER A 223 5.59 -17.01 -18.83
CA SER A 223 7.05 -16.98 -18.95
C SER A 223 7.71 -17.07 -17.58
N PRO A 224 8.90 -17.69 -17.46
CA PRO A 224 9.67 -17.68 -16.21
C PRO A 224 9.97 -16.26 -15.71
N ASP A 225 10.19 -15.34 -16.65
CA ASP A 225 10.46 -13.93 -16.40
C ASP A 225 9.31 -13.21 -15.67
N PHE A 226 8.08 -13.71 -15.78
CA PHE A 226 6.90 -13.10 -15.17
C PHE A 226 6.94 -13.08 -13.65
N MET A 227 7.52 -14.12 -13.05
CA MET A 227 7.73 -14.16 -11.61
C MET A 227 8.62 -12.99 -11.20
N GLU A 228 9.70 -12.73 -11.93
CA GLU A 228 10.65 -11.67 -11.63
C GLU A 228 10.25 -10.27 -12.14
N ALA A 229 9.21 -10.18 -12.97
CA ALA A 229 8.75 -8.93 -13.55
C ALA A 229 8.22 -7.94 -12.49
N ASP A 230 8.54 -6.67 -12.66
CA ASP A 230 7.93 -5.57 -11.94
C ASP A 230 6.50 -5.39 -12.43
N LYS A 231 5.55 -5.59 -11.51
CA LYS A 231 4.11 -5.55 -11.78
C LYS A 231 3.53 -4.20 -11.38
N SER A 232 2.63 -3.69 -12.20
CA SER A 232 1.94 -2.43 -11.95
C SER A 232 0.52 -2.45 -12.50
N LEU A 233 -0.36 -1.74 -11.81
CA LEU A 233 -1.73 -1.44 -12.21
C LEU A 233 -1.84 0.07 -12.43
N THR A 234 -2.46 0.46 -13.53
CA THR A 234 -2.65 1.87 -13.88
C THR A 234 -4.13 2.21 -13.75
N ALA A 235 -4.46 3.19 -12.93
CA ALA A 235 -5.81 3.73 -12.78
C ALA A 235 -5.90 5.10 -13.45
N THR A 236 -6.94 5.36 -14.23
CA THR A 236 -7.08 6.63 -14.95
C THR A 236 -8.51 7.17 -14.96
N LYS A 237 -8.65 8.50 -15.05
CA LYS A 237 -9.89 9.20 -15.42
C LYS A 237 -9.57 10.59 -15.99
N GLY A 238 -9.89 10.80 -17.26
CA GLY A 238 -9.47 12.02 -17.96
C GLY A 238 -7.96 12.17 -17.89
N ASN A 239 -7.49 13.31 -17.35
CA ASN A 239 -6.06 13.59 -17.19
C ASN A 239 -5.45 13.02 -15.89
N ASN A 240 -6.27 12.47 -15.00
CA ASN A 240 -5.78 11.86 -13.77
C ASN A 240 -5.25 10.46 -14.07
N ASN A 241 -4.01 10.20 -13.66
CA ASN A 241 -3.36 8.90 -13.71
C ASN A 241 -2.79 8.58 -12.32
N PHE A 242 -3.04 7.38 -11.82
CA PHE A 242 -2.52 6.89 -10.54
C PHE A 242 -2.01 5.46 -10.71
N MET A 243 -0.74 5.22 -10.34
CA MET A 243 -0.14 3.88 -10.43
C MET A 243 -0.20 3.16 -9.08
N ILE A 244 -0.44 1.85 -9.10
CA ILE A 244 -0.28 0.95 -7.96
C ILE A 244 0.81 -0.05 -8.37
N ARG A 245 1.94 -0.09 -7.66
CA ARG A 245 3.13 -0.84 -8.10
C ARG A 245 4.01 -1.29 -6.94
N SER A 246 4.95 -2.18 -7.21
CA SER A 246 6.10 -2.40 -6.34
C SER A 246 7.08 -1.23 -6.39
N LEU A 247 7.94 -1.13 -5.38
CA LEU A 247 9.13 -0.30 -5.46
C LEU A 247 9.99 -0.71 -6.67
N PRO A 248 10.52 0.24 -7.46
CA PRO A 248 11.41 -0.09 -8.57
C PRO A 248 12.62 -0.88 -8.08
N ARG A 249 12.98 -1.97 -8.77
CA ARG A 249 14.28 -2.60 -8.54
C ARG A 249 15.38 -1.60 -8.91
N ALA A 250 16.42 -1.53 -8.11
CA ALA A 250 17.67 -0.93 -8.57
C ALA A 250 18.07 -1.67 -9.86
N LYS A 251 18.22 -0.95 -10.97
CA LYS A 251 18.69 -1.54 -12.23
C LYS A 251 20.00 -2.30 -11.91
N PRO A 252 20.16 -3.57 -12.35
CA PRO A 252 21.47 -4.20 -12.29
C PRO A 252 22.45 -3.28 -13.00
N ALA A 253 23.56 -2.94 -12.36
CA ALA A 253 24.60 -2.12 -12.98
C ALA A 253 25.00 -2.80 -14.29
N GLN A 254 24.65 -2.17 -15.42
CA GLN A 254 25.15 -2.61 -16.71
C GLN A 254 26.68 -2.58 -16.64
N PRO A 255 27.38 -3.69 -16.96
CA PRO A 255 28.82 -3.65 -17.06
C PRO A 255 29.16 -2.55 -18.05
N ALA A 256 29.95 -1.57 -17.60
CA ALA A 256 30.44 -0.50 -18.46
C ALA A 256 31.08 -1.16 -19.68
N ALA A 257 30.53 -0.88 -20.87
CA ALA A 257 31.10 -1.36 -22.10
C ALA A 257 32.54 -0.85 -22.18
N THR A 258 33.50 -1.74 -22.02
CA THR A 258 34.93 -1.48 -22.22
C THR A 258 35.12 -1.00 -23.65
N THR A 259 35.45 0.28 -23.79
CA THR A 259 35.85 0.90 -25.05
C THR A 259 37.12 0.19 -25.54
N ALA A 260 36.99 -0.63 -26.58
CA ALA A 260 38.13 -1.19 -27.28
C ALA A 260 38.83 -0.04 -28.06
N ALA A 261 40.10 0.20 -27.75
CA ALA A 261 40.94 1.15 -28.45
C ALA A 261 41.29 0.63 -29.86
N ALA A 262 41.11 1.48 -30.88
CA ALA A 262 41.53 1.20 -32.26
C ALA A 262 43.03 1.54 -32.46
N PRO A 263 43.77 0.81 -33.33
CA PRO A 263 45.18 1.08 -33.61
C PRO A 263 45.37 2.19 -34.67
N PRO A 264 46.57 2.82 -34.76
CA PRO A 264 46.78 3.99 -35.62
C PRO A 264 47.16 3.60 -37.06
N THR A 265 46.64 4.33 -38.04
CA THR A 265 47.02 4.17 -39.46
C THR A 265 47.76 5.41 -39.96
N LYS A 266 48.89 5.17 -40.64
CA LYS A 266 49.78 6.14 -41.29
C LYS A 266 49.14 6.82 -42.50
N GLU A 267 49.65 8.03 -42.78
CA GLU A 267 49.43 8.87 -43.95
C GLU A 267 49.86 8.23 -45.29
N GLN A 268 49.15 8.55 -46.38
CA GLN A 268 49.66 9.35 -47.53
C GLN A 268 48.78 9.23 -48.78
N GLY A 269 48.41 10.39 -49.34
CA GLY A 269 48.55 10.69 -50.78
C GLY A 269 47.40 10.38 -51.76
N GLY A 270 46.92 11.42 -52.46
CA GLY A 270 46.70 11.33 -53.92
C GLY A 270 45.26 11.31 -54.50
N ASN A 271 44.65 12.49 -54.59
CA ASN A 271 43.90 13.06 -55.74
C ASN A 271 43.12 12.14 -56.75
N ARG A 272 41.77 12.26 -56.83
CA ARG A 272 40.96 12.42 -58.08
C ARG A 272 39.42 12.36 -57.88
N LYS A 273 38.74 13.36 -58.47
CA LYS A 273 37.41 13.43 -59.13
C LYS A 273 36.17 12.64 -58.60
N GLN A 274 35.13 13.44 -58.30
CA GLN A 274 33.69 13.33 -58.67
C GLN A 274 33.01 11.94 -58.67
N THR A 275 32.03 11.75 -57.78
CA THR A 275 30.57 11.73 -58.07
C THR A 275 29.81 10.94 -56.98
N GLY A 276 28.63 11.44 -56.58
CA GLY A 276 27.54 10.57 -56.11
C GLY A 276 27.22 10.50 -54.62
N LYS A 277 26.04 11.07 -54.28
CA LYS A 277 25.06 10.61 -53.27
C LYS A 277 25.36 10.71 -51.75
N LYS A 278 24.54 11.58 -51.14
CA LYS A 278 23.73 11.35 -49.93
C LYS A 278 24.50 11.25 -48.60
N GLY A 279 24.97 12.40 -48.12
CA GLY A 279 25.40 12.59 -46.74
C GLY A 279 24.20 12.71 -45.80
N ALA A 280 24.10 11.75 -44.88
CA ALA A 280 23.25 11.81 -43.70
C ALA A 280 23.79 12.86 -42.72
N GLN A 281 22.89 13.68 -42.18
CA GLN A 281 23.18 14.55 -41.03
C GLN A 281 23.43 13.67 -39.79
N PRO A 282 24.44 13.96 -38.94
CA PRO A 282 24.60 13.28 -37.67
C PRO A 282 23.48 13.72 -36.71
N ALA A 283 22.74 12.73 -36.19
CA ALA A 283 21.74 12.94 -35.15
C ALA A 283 22.46 13.36 -33.86
N ALA A 284 22.08 14.53 -33.35
CA ALA A 284 22.50 15.05 -32.07
C ALA A 284 22.06 14.11 -30.93
N ASP A 285 22.95 13.93 -29.95
CA ASP A 285 22.64 13.33 -28.67
C ASP A 285 21.43 14.03 -28.04
N GLU A 286 20.28 13.34 -28.00
CA GLU A 286 19.13 13.78 -27.24
C GLU A 286 19.44 13.67 -25.74
N PRO A 287 19.30 14.75 -24.96
CA PRO A 287 19.47 14.68 -23.51
C PRO A 287 18.34 13.83 -22.92
N ALA A 288 18.73 12.80 -22.16
CA ALA A 288 17.81 11.98 -21.38
C ALA A 288 16.91 12.87 -20.50
N LEU A 289 15.61 12.87 -20.81
CA LEU A 289 14.58 13.52 -20.01
C LEU A 289 14.68 13.03 -18.55
N PRO A 290 14.52 13.92 -17.55
CA PRO A 290 14.59 13.52 -16.14
C PRO A 290 13.49 12.51 -15.85
N GLU A 291 13.89 11.36 -15.30
CA GLU A 291 13.00 10.30 -14.84
C GLU A 291 12.05 10.90 -13.79
N LEU A 292 10.81 11.20 -14.21
CA LEU A 292 9.76 11.68 -13.30
C LEU A 292 9.72 10.73 -12.10
N ALA A 293 9.84 11.28 -10.89
CA ALA A 293 9.78 10.49 -9.67
C ALA A 293 8.54 9.59 -9.74
N PRO A 294 8.65 8.27 -9.48
CA PRO A 294 7.53 7.38 -9.61
C PRO A 294 6.45 7.85 -8.61
N THR A 295 5.29 8.23 -9.14
CA THR A 295 4.12 8.65 -8.36
C THR A 295 3.12 7.51 -8.35
N GLY A 296 2.29 7.44 -7.31
CA GLY A 296 1.35 6.36 -7.07
C GLY A 296 1.48 5.77 -5.67
N LEU A 297 0.87 4.60 -5.48
CA LEU A 297 0.91 3.81 -4.26
C LEU A 297 1.89 2.64 -4.43
N PHE A 298 2.79 2.51 -3.46
CA PHE A 298 3.86 1.50 -3.45
C PHE A 298 3.52 0.39 -2.47
N LEU A 299 3.39 -0.83 -2.97
CA LEU A 299 3.13 -2.02 -2.17
C LEU A 299 4.37 -2.91 -2.06
N PRO A 300 4.41 -3.78 -1.05
CA PRO A 300 5.26 -4.97 -1.07
C PRO A 300 5.03 -5.81 -2.34
N ARG A 301 6.01 -6.65 -2.69
CA ARG A 301 5.98 -7.39 -3.94
C ARG A 301 4.87 -8.44 -3.95
N GLU A 302 4.75 -9.15 -2.85
CA GLU A 302 3.73 -10.15 -2.58
C GLU A 302 2.32 -9.57 -2.78
N ASP A 303 2.07 -8.39 -2.25
CA ASP A 303 0.78 -7.71 -2.32
C ASP A 303 0.45 -7.28 -3.75
N ILE A 304 1.41 -6.69 -4.48
CA ILE A 304 1.15 -6.32 -5.87
C ILE A 304 0.97 -7.55 -6.78
N GLU A 305 1.66 -8.66 -6.50
CA GLU A 305 1.49 -9.93 -7.23
C GLU A 305 0.10 -10.52 -7.02
N GLU A 306 -0.40 -10.45 -5.78
CA GLU A 306 -1.76 -10.83 -5.44
C GLU A 306 -2.78 -9.94 -6.16
N LEU A 307 -2.67 -8.61 -6.03
CA LEU A 307 -3.54 -7.66 -6.72
C LEU A 307 -3.51 -7.84 -8.23
N TYR A 308 -2.32 -8.03 -8.81
CA TYR A 308 -2.18 -8.27 -10.24
C TYR A 308 -2.92 -9.53 -10.66
N THR A 309 -3.01 -10.54 -9.80
CA THR A 309 -3.76 -11.77 -10.12
C THR A 309 -5.27 -11.51 -10.13
N ILE A 310 -5.80 -10.73 -9.20
CA ILE A 310 -7.26 -10.65 -8.97
C ILE A 310 -7.94 -9.38 -9.48
N ILE A 311 -7.20 -8.31 -9.76
CA ILE A 311 -7.76 -7.04 -10.22
C ILE A 311 -7.96 -7.04 -11.74
N ARG A 312 -9.17 -6.67 -12.17
CA ARG A 312 -9.54 -6.56 -13.57
C ARG A 312 -9.35 -5.13 -14.08
N GLN A 313 -9.26 -5.02 -15.40
CA GLN A 313 -9.53 -3.74 -16.05
C GLN A 313 -10.97 -3.31 -15.77
N GLN A 314 -11.20 -1.99 -15.77
CA GLN A 314 -12.45 -1.32 -15.41
C GLN A 314 -12.85 -1.42 -13.92
N THR A 315 -12.06 -2.07 -13.06
CA THR A 315 -12.24 -2.01 -11.60
C THR A 315 -12.20 -0.54 -11.14
N PRO A 316 -13.22 -0.06 -10.41
CA PRO A 316 -13.24 1.30 -9.90
C PRO A 316 -12.20 1.48 -8.79
N VAL A 317 -11.61 2.67 -8.76
CA VAL A 317 -10.58 3.07 -7.81
C VAL A 317 -10.97 4.43 -7.23
N GLU A 318 -11.27 4.45 -5.94
CA GLU A 318 -11.55 5.66 -5.18
C GLU A 318 -10.31 6.02 -4.35
N ILE A 319 -9.87 7.27 -4.41
CA ILE A 319 -8.70 7.76 -3.66
C ILE A 319 -9.15 8.88 -2.74
N ARG A 320 -8.99 8.66 -1.44
CA ARG A 320 -9.36 9.61 -0.38
C ARG A 320 -8.17 9.99 0.49
N ARG A 321 -8.40 11.01 1.32
CA ARG A 321 -7.45 11.53 2.30
C ARG A 321 -7.88 11.11 3.69
#